data_AF-A0A3Q3BF13-F1
#
_entry.id   AF-A0A3Q3BF13-F1
#
_cell.length_a   1.000
_cell.length_b   1.000
_cell.length_c   1.000
_cell.angle_alpha   90.00
_cell.angle_beta   90.00
_cell.angle_gamma   90.00
#
_symmetry.space_group_name_H-M   'P 1'
#
loop_
_entity.id
_entity.type
_entity.pdbx_description
1 polymer ?
#
loop_
_entity_poly.entity_id
_entity_poly.type
_entity_poly.pdbx_seq_one_letter_code
_entity_poly.pdbx_strand_id
1 'polypeptide(L)'
;MAGPTTQEPLKTQQKCIATLALLCCFTVLMVLIFSSVDIWGDDEDGITEENCSRDCRIILVENIPDELSLPMDGRRHLPLSLGFHSLLDQAKHSVEVVSSVWNLNSWDVEPKPSTANQGQLLFQKLLSLKSRGVKLKIVSSRTNTTELKALEVRNAEVHSVNMTALTKGGLHSSFWIVDRKHIYIGSADMDWRSFSEKKELGVVVYNCSCLALDLHRVFSFYWQLHDRDYIPSIWSKRVTALYGKHEALELQLNATPATAYVSTSPELFCPKYRTRDLDAIHQVIQSAKSFIFISVTDYLPLVRRSFRGTSVTRYWSYIDEVIREAVVLRGVRVRLLISFWKKTDPLTFNFVASLKSLCLQLLNCSLEVKFFSHKEQKGDFQLGLNHNKYMVTDNAVYIGNHDWVGSDFVIDAGVGLVLKMKESPKDREVTVLENIKAAFERDWRSRYAKNLQKSKDHQGKYRNLQWSKNHWDMPEENDWNKPL
;
A
#
# COMPACT_ATOMS: atom_id res chain seq x y z
N MET A 1 80.25 1.94 40.15
CA MET A 1 78.92 1.97 40.78
C MET A 1 78.10 3.06 40.12
N ALA A 2 77.31 2.71 39.10
CA ALA A 2 76.27 3.59 38.58
C ALA A 2 74.95 3.11 39.20
N GLY A 3 74.35 3.94 40.05
CA GLY A 3 73.00 3.69 40.57
C GLY A 3 71.96 3.91 39.46
N PRO A 4 70.86 3.14 39.42
CA PRO A 4 69.87 3.29 38.37
C PRO A 4 69.09 4.59 38.58
N THR A 5 69.11 5.48 37.59
CA THR A 5 68.21 6.63 37.52
C THR A 5 66.81 6.13 37.19
N THR A 6 65.90 6.29 38.15
CA THR A 6 64.48 5.92 38.09
C THR A 6 63.76 6.62 36.94
N GLN A 7 63.54 5.87 35.86
CA GLN A 7 62.76 6.24 34.66
C GLN A 7 61.22 6.07 34.88
N GLU A 8 60.76 6.06 36.13
CA GLU A 8 59.36 5.76 36.49
C GLU A 8 58.34 6.90 36.24
N PRO A 9 58.62 8.20 36.43
CA PRO A 9 57.56 9.21 36.38
C PRO A 9 57.06 9.46 34.95
N LEU A 10 57.96 9.42 33.95
CA LEU A 10 57.60 9.70 32.54
C LEU A 10 56.74 8.59 31.92
N LYS A 11 57.02 7.32 32.26
CA LYS A 11 56.22 6.16 31.84
C LYS A 11 54.82 6.18 32.44
N THR A 12 54.69 6.68 33.67
CA THR A 12 53.40 6.74 34.39
C THR A 12 52.50 7.83 33.79
N GLN A 13 53.06 8.99 33.44
CA GLN A 13 52.32 10.07 32.82
C GLN A 13 51.81 9.71 31.40
N GLN A 14 52.62 9.02 30.58
CA GLN A 14 52.19 8.52 29.27
C GLN A 14 51.08 7.46 29.37
N LYS A 15 51.16 6.57 30.37
CA LYS A 15 50.09 5.60 30.63
C LYS A 15 48.78 6.29 31.02
N CYS A 16 48.83 7.30 31.91
CA CYS A 16 47.66 8.08 32.31
C CYS A 16 46.99 8.79 31.11
N ILE A 17 47.79 9.42 30.25
CA ILE A 17 47.28 10.09 29.03
C ILE A 17 46.64 9.08 28.09
N ALA A 18 47.26 7.91 27.88
CA ALA A 18 46.71 6.86 27.04
C ALA A 18 45.39 6.31 27.59
N THR A 19 45.29 6.06 28.91
CA THR A 19 44.01 5.65 29.53
C THR A 19 42.94 6.71 29.43
N LEU A 20 43.27 8.00 29.61
CA LEU A 20 42.30 9.08 29.48
C LEU A 20 41.78 9.20 28.04
N ALA A 21 42.68 9.10 27.05
CA ALA A 21 42.30 9.10 25.64
C ALA A 21 41.39 7.92 25.29
N LEU A 22 41.69 6.72 25.82
CA LEU A 22 40.86 5.53 25.61
C LEU A 22 39.48 5.66 26.25
N LEU A 23 39.41 6.28 27.43
CA LEU A 23 38.16 6.57 28.12
C LEU A 23 37.32 7.59 27.35
N CYS A 24 37.94 8.64 26.79
CA CYS A 24 37.29 9.59 25.89
C CYS A 24 36.81 8.94 24.59
N CYS A 25 37.60 8.05 23.98
CA CYS A 25 37.15 7.30 22.81
C CYS A 25 35.96 6.40 23.14
N PHE A 26 35.98 5.75 24.32
CA PHE A 26 34.88 4.91 24.77
C PHE A 26 33.62 5.72 25.08
N THR A 27 33.73 6.91 25.68
CA THR A 27 32.57 7.79 25.90
C THR A 27 32.01 8.33 24.61
N VAL A 28 32.85 8.73 23.64
CA VAL A 28 32.40 9.13 22.30
C VAL A 28 31.73 7.96 21.58
N LEU A 29 32.30 6.74 21.66
CA LEU A 29 31.69 5.54 21.10
C LEU A 29 30.34 5.24 21.75
N MET A 30 30.24 5.34 23.08
CA MET A 30 29.00 5.18 23.81
C MET A 30 27.98 6.23 23.40
N VAL A 31 28.36 7.51 23.30
CA VAL A 31 27.47 8.57 22.81
C VAL A 31 27.02 8.28 21.38
N LEU A 32 27.91 7.84 20.48
CA LEU A 32 27.54 7.46 19.12
C LEU A 32 26.62 6.23 19.08
N ILE A 33 26.80 5.26 19.99
CA ILE A 33 25.92 4.10 20.15
C ILE A 33 24.55 4.56 20.68
N PHE A 34 24.52 5.37 21.74
CA PHE A 34 23.27 5.89 22.31
C PHE A 34 22.56 6.89 21.39
N SER A 35 23.28 7.61 20.52
CA SER A 35 22.71 8.48 19.50
C SER A 35 22.27 7.71 18.25
N SER A 36 22.83 6.52 17.97
CA SER A 36 22.40 5.65 16.87
C SER A 36 21.26 4.70 17.27
N VAL A 37 21.14 4.41 18.56
CA VAL A 37 19.94 3.81 19.13
C VAL A 37 18.96 4.97 19.38
N ASP A 38 18.08 5.30 18.43
CA ASP A 38 16.87 6.07 18.79
C ASP A 38 16.17 5.34 19.94
N ILE A 39 16.29 5.87 21.16
CA ILE A 39 15.58 5.39 22.36
C ILE A 39 14.15 5.97 22.41
N TRP A 40 13.72 6.67 21.36
CA TRP A 40 12.46 7.38 21.34
C TRP A 40 11.34 6.48 20.79
N GLY A 41 10.53 5.92 21.71
CA GLY A 41 9.08 5.77 21.49
C GLY A 41 8.49 4.37 21.28
N ASP A 42 9.25 3.27 21.41
CA ASP A 42 8.70 1.92 21.15
C ASP A 42 8.02 1.26 22.36
N ASP A 43 8.29 1.70 23.59
CA ASP A 43 7.66 1.16 24.80
C ASP A 43 6.29 1.78 25.11
N GLU A 44 5.77 2.68 24.27
CA GLU A 44 4.56 3.45 24.59
C GLU A 44 3.30 2.58 24.77
N ASP A 45 3.23 1.42 24.12
CA ASP A 45 2.05 0.54 24.15
C ASP A 45 2.29 -0.78 24.91
N GLY A 46 3.52 -1.07 25.35
CA GLY A 46 3.89 -2.30 26.07
C GLY A 46 3.76 -3.60 25.26
N ILE A 47 3.57 -3.52 23.94
CA ILE A 47 3.42 -4.68 23.04
C ILE A 47 4.80 -5.02 22.44
N THR A 48 5.25 -6.26 22.64
CA THR A 48 6.51 -6.82 22.16
C THR A 48 6.26 -8.05 21.28
N GLU A 49 7.31 -8.54 20.62
CA GLU A 49 7.27 -9.78 19.82
C GLU A 49 6.82 -11.01 20.65
N GLU A 50 7.05 -10.98 21.96
CA GLU A 50 6.76 -12.09 22.87
C GLU A 50 5.32 -12.08 23.39
N ASN A 51 4.72 -10.89 23.57
CA ASN A 51 3.40 -10.74 24.19
C ASN A 51 2.29 -10.37 23.20
N CYS A 52 2.60 -10.29 21.91
CA CYS A 52 1.63 -9.91 20.89
C CYS A 52 0.55 -10.98 20.66
N SER A 53 -0.66 -10.53 20.31
CA SER A 53 -1.82 -11.36 20.02
C SER A 53 -1.79 -11.88 18.59
N ARG A 54 -2.10 -13.18 18.47
CA ARG A 54 -2.30 -13.91 17.21
C ARG A 54 -3.79 -14.27 16.98
N ASP A 55 -4.68 -13.88 17.89
CA ASP A 55 -6.12 -14.06 17.72
C ASP A 55 -6.75 -12.77 17.17
N CYS A 56 -7.05 -12.80 15.88
CA CYS A 56 -7.34 -11.62 15.09
C CYS A 56 -8.77 -11.67 14.54
N ARG A 57 -9.47 -10.54 14.60
CA ARG A 57 -10.78 -10.39 13.93
C ARG A 57 -10.61 -9.57 12.65
N ILE A 58 -10.89 -10.15 11.50
CA ILE A 58 -10.77 -9.49 10.19
C ILE A 58 -12.13 -9.24 9.56
N ILE A 59 -12.28 -8.05 8.99
CA ILE A 59 -13.52 -7.62 8.32
C ILE A 59 -13.15 -6.97 6.98
N LEU A 60 -13.86 -7.36 5.93
CA LEU A 60 -13.84 -6.70 4.62
C LEU A 60 -14.55 -5.35 4.73
N VAL A 61 -13.87 -4.28 4.34
CA VAL A 61 -14.44 -2.94 4.23
C VAL A 61 -14.44 -2.50 2.77
N GLU A 62 -15.52 -1.88 2.33
CA GLU A 62 -15.61 -1.34 0.98
C GLU A 62 -16.39 -0.04 0.93
N ASN A 63 -15.99 0.83 -0.01
CA ASN A 63 -16.86 1.90 -0.48
C ASN A 63 -17.48 1.47 -1.82
N ILE A 64 -18.81 1.56 -1.91
CA ILE A 64 -19.55 1.39 -3.16
C ILE A 64 -20.28 2.72 -3.38
N PRO A 65 -19.88 3.51 -4.39
CA PRO A 65 -20.56 4.75 -4.74
C PRO A 65 -22.04 4.54 -5.00
N ASP A 66 -22.86 5.52 -4.61
CA ASP A 66 -24.33 5.45 -4.69
C ASP A 66 -24.81 5.25 -6.16
N GLU A 67 -24.03 5.70 -7.14
CA GLU A 67 -24.28 5.55 -8.58
C GLU A 67 -24.05 4.11 -9.08
N LEU A 68 -23.38 3.27 -8.28
CA LEU A 68 -23.13 1.87 -8.57
C LEU A 68 -24.23 0.97 -8.00
N SER A 69 -25.23 0.68 -8.81
CA SER A 69 -26.26 -0.33 -8.50
C SER A 69 -25.68 -1.74 -8.67
N LEU A 70 -25.09 -2.28 -7.59
CA LEU A 70 -24.58 -3.65 -7.53
C LEU A 70 -25.59 -4.58 -6.83
N PRO A 71 -25.75 -5.83 -7.30
CA PRO A 71 -26.60 -6.80 -6.63
C PRO A 71 -26.03 -7.10 -5.24
N MET A 72 -26.86 -6.92 -4.21
CA MET A 72 -26.50 -7.16 -2.83
C MET A 72 -26.85 -8.59 -2.47
N ASP A 73 -25.85 -9.48 -2.39
CA ASP A 73 -26.04 -10.92 -2.12
C ASP A 73 -26.39 -11.23 -0.65
N GLY A 74 -27.03 -10.31 0.08
CA GLY A 74 -27.40 -10.47 1.50
C GLY A 74 -26.22 -10.56 2.49
N ARG A 75 -24.98 -10.69 2.01
CA ARG A 75 -23.75 -10.60 2.82
C ARG A 75 -23.52 -9.14 3.20
N ARG A 76 -23.46 -8.85 4.50
CA ARG A 76 -23.21 -7.52 5.04
C ARG A 76 -21.76 -7.12 4.73
N HIS A 77 -21.56 -6.21 3.79
CA HIS A 77 -20.28 -5.50 3.68
C HIS A 77 -20.28 -4.34 4.68
N LEU A 78 -19.12 -4.07 5.27
CA LEU A 78 -18.96 -2.92 6.16
C LEU A 78 -18.56 -1.71 5.32
N PRO A 79 -19.29 -0.58 5.36
CA PRO A 79 -18.86 0.64 4.71
C PRO A 79 -17.46 1.06 5.18
N LEU A 80 -16.63 1.50 4.24
CA LEU A 80 -15.26 1.95 4.52
C LEU A 80 -15.22 3.00 5.64
N SER A 81 -16.10 4.01 5.57
CA SER A 81 -16.17 5.07 6.59
C SER A 81 -16.46 4.52 8.00
N LEU A 82 -17.35 3.53 8.10
CA LEU A 82 -17.68 2.88 9.37
C LEU A 82 -16.49 2.09 9.93
N GLY A 83 -15.72 1.42 9.08
CA GLY A 83 -14.47 0.77 9.49
C GLY A 83 -13.47 1.73 10.11
N PHE A 84 -13.27 2.89 9.46
CA PHE A 84 -12.35 3.93 9.93
C PHE A 84 -12.83 4.60 11.21
N HIS A 85 -14.13 4.94 11.30
CA HIS A 85 -14.71 5.45 12.53
C HIS A 85 -14.57 4.46 13.69
N SER A 86 -14.77 3.16 13.44
CA SER A 86 -14.60 2.11 14.45
C SER A 86 -13.16 1.96 14.94
N LEU A 87 -12.17 2.18 14.08
CA LEU A 87 -10.76 2.24 14.47
C LEU A 87 -10.48 3.43 15.39
N LEU A 88 -10.94 4.63 14.99
CA LEU A 88 -10.78 5.84 15.80
C LEU A 88 -11.51 5.77 17.13
N ASP A 89 -12.67 5.12 17.18
CA ASP A 89 -13.42 4.94 18.43
C ASP A 89 -12.68 4.01 19.40
N GLN A 90 -11.93 3.03 18.90
CA GLN A 90 -11.11 2.11 19.71
C GLN A 90 -9.77 2.70 20.16
N ALA A 91 -9.26 3.73 19.50
CA ALA A 91 -7.95 4.32 19.79
C ALA A 91 -7.84 4.87 21.22
N LYS A 92 -6.78 4.48 21.94
CA LYS A 92 -6.50 4.89 23.32
C LYS A 92 -5.18 5.62 23.49
N HIS A 93 -4.18 5.29 22.67
CA HIS A 93 -2.81 5.76 22.81
C HIS A 93 -2.32 6.44 21.54
N SER A 94 -2.44 5.77 20.39
CA SER A 94 -1.83 6.23 19.14
C SER A 94 -2.62 5.81 17.90
N VAL A 95 -2.59 6.67 16.89
CA VAL A 95 -3.06 6.41 15.53
C VAL A 95 -1.93 6.80 14.59
N GLU A 96 -1.44 5.84 13.83
CA GLU A 96 -0.40 6.00 12.82
C GLU A 96 -1.03 5.83 11.44
N VAL A 97 -0.87 6.82 10.56
CA VAL A 97 -1.48 6.83 9.23
C VAL A 97 -0.41 7.05 8.17
N VAL A 98 -0.42 6.21 7.15
CA VAL A 98 0.32 6.45 5.89
C VAL A 98 -0.70 6.66 4.80
N SER A 99 -0.59 7.78 4.07
CA SER A 99 -1.44 8.06 2.92
C SER A 99 -0.73 9.00 1.95
N SER A 100 -0.95 8.76 0.66
CA SER A 100 -0.40 9.57 -0.43
C SER A 100 -1.10 10.93 -0.58
N VAL A 101 -2.43 10.91 -0.39
CA VAL A 101 -3.34 12.05 -0.55
C VAL A 101 -3.90 12.45 0.80
N TRP A 102 -4.06 13.76 1.02
CA TRP A 102 -4.75 14.36 2.16
C TRP A 102 -5.70 15.45 1.67
N ASN A 103 -6.92 15.04 1.34
CA ASN A 103 -7.99 15.89 0.81
C ASN A 103 -9.34 15.37 1.32
N LEU A 104 -9.57 15.46 2.64
CA LEU A 104 -10.77 14.94 3.28
C LEU A 104 -11.94 15.93 3.27
N ASN A 105 -11.68 17.21 2.96
CA ASN A 105 -12.72 18.21 2.79
C ASN A 105 -13.14 18.32 1.32
N SER A 106 -14.44 18.39 1.07
CA SER A 106 -15.00 18.56 -0.28
C SER A 106 -15.35 20.02 -0.59
N TRP A 107 -14.56 20.99 -0.11
CA TRP A 107 -14.93 22.42 -0.10
C TRP A 107 -15.31 22.98 -1.47
N ASP A 108 -14.75 22.40 -2.55
CA ASP A 108 -14.89 22.94 -3.90
C ASP A 108 -16.02 22.27 -4.74
N VAL A 109 -16.83 21.39 -4.14
CA VAL A 109 -17.89 20.65 -4.85
C VAL A 109 -19.26 20.90 -4.21
N GLU A 110 -20.07 21.74 -4.84
CA GLU A 110 -21.51 21.91 -4.57
C GLU A 110 -22.35 21.45 -5.78
N PRO A 111 -23.54 20.85 -5.60
CA PRO A 111 -24.19 20.43 -4.35
C PRO A 111 -23.84 18.97 -3.94
N LYS A 112 -23.67 18.73 -2.64
CA LYS A 112 -23.12 17.47 -2.09
C LYS A 112 -24.15 16.33 -1.98
N PRO A 113 -23.85 15.10 -2.41
CA PRO A 113 -24.55 13.92 -1.90
C PRO A 113 -24.24 13.71 -0.41
N SER A 114 -25.18 13.11 0.34
CA SER A 114 -25.04 12.90 1.80
C SER A 114 -23.79 12.09 2.21
N THR A 115 -23.29 11.27 1.29
CA THR A 115 -22.11 10.39 1.44
C THR A 115 -20.79 11.17 1.32
N ALA A 116 -20.73 12.29 0.59
CA ALA A 116 -19.51 13.11 0.49
C ALA A 116 -19.11 13.73 1.85
N ASN A 117 -20.04 13.81 2.82
CA ASN A 117 -19.75 14.27 4.17
C ASN A 117 -18.91 13.28 4.98
N GLN A 118 -18.78 12.01 4.56
CA GLN A 118 -18.04 10.99 5.32
C GLN A 118 -16.56 11.35 5.47
N GLY A 119 -15.93 11.89 4.41
CA GLY A 119 -14.54 12.38 4.49
C GLY A 119 -14.39 13.51 5.51
N GLN A 120 -15.31 14.47 5.50
CA GLN A 120 -15.31 15.60 6.45
C GLN A 120 -15.54 15.12 7.89
N LEU A 121 -16.47 14.18 8.12
CA LEU A 121 -16.71 13.59 9.44
C LEU A 121 -15.49 12.84 9.96
N LEU A 122 -14.79 12.11 9.09
CA LEU A 122 -13.53 11.44 9.43
C LEU A 122 -12.46 12.46 9.82
N PHE A 123 -12.32 13.54 9.05
CA PHE A 123 -11.39 14.63 9.34
C PHE A 123 -11.67 15.30 10.70
N GLN A 124 -12.94 15.56 11.02
CA GLN A 124 -13.32 16.08 12.34
C GLN A 124 -12.96 15.12 13.48
N LYS A 125 -13.16 13.81 13.30
CA LYS A 125 -12.71 12.82 14.29
C LYS A 125 -11.19 12.83 14.48
N LEU A 126 -10.41 12.93 13.39
CA LEU A 126 -8.95 13.04 13.47
C LEU A 126 -8.51 14.28 14.27
N LEU A 127 -9.11 15.44 14.00
CA LEU A 127 -8.85 16.68 14.75
C LEU A 127 -9.19 16.56 16.25
N SER A 128 -10.14 15.69 16.61
CA SER A 128 -10.56 15.46 17.99
C SER A 128 -9.69 14.49 18.78
N LEU A 129 -8.73 13.79 18.16
CA LEU A 129 -7.92 12.78 18.85
C LEU A 129 -7.11 13.36 20.02
N LYS A 130 -6.60 14.59 19.87
CA LYS A 130 -5.86 15.28 20.92
C LYS A 130 -6.69 15.46 22.20
N SER A 131 -7.98 15.78 22.08
CA SER A 131 -8.83 15.98 23.28
C SER A 131 -9.09 14.67 24.03
N ARG A 132 -8.89 13.53 23.37
CA ARG A 132 -8.92 12.18 23.96
C ARG A 132 -7.55 11.70 24.47
N GLY A 133 -6.50 12.51 24.34
CA GLY A 133 -5.13 12.11 24.69
C GLY A 133 -4.50 11.11 23.72
N VAL A 134 -5.08 10.92 22.53
CA VAL A 134 -4.58 9.99 21.51
C VAL A 134 -3.60 10.74 20.60
N LYS A 135 -2.40 10.19 20.42
CA LYS A 135 -1.37 10.74 19.52
C LYS A 135 -1.69 10.40 18.07
N LEU A 136 -1.55 11.37 17.17
CA LEU A 136 -1.72 11.17 15.74
C LEU A 136 -0.37 11.36 15.04
N LYS A 137 0.12 10.29 14.40
CA LYS A 137 1.37 10.30 13.63
C LYS A 137 1.05 10.02 12.16
N ILE A 138 1.54 10.86 11.27
CA ILE A 138 1.21 10.82 9.85
C ILE A 138 2.48 10.76 9.02
N VAL A 139 2.53 9.81 8.10
CA VAL A 139 3.47 9.83 6.98
C VAL A 139 2.70 10.21 5.72
N SER A 140 3.20 11.23 5.02
CA SER A 140 2.62 11.70 3.76
C SER A 140 3.68 11.82 2.68
N SER A 141 3.21 11.84 1.43
CA SER A 141 3.98 12.39 0.32
C SER A 141 4.34 13.86 0.64
N ARG A 142 5.41 14.37 0.03
CA ARG A 142 5.80 15.79 0.15
C ARG A 142 4.77 16.70 -0.51
N THR A 143 3.68 16.96 0.20
CA THR A 143 2.54 17.80 -0.22
C THR A 143 2.17 18.75 0.89
N ASN A 144 1.71 19.94 0.52
CA ASN A 144 1.39 21.02 1.46
C ASN A 144 -0.12 21.28 1.46
N THR A 145 -0.89 20.43 2.13
CA THR A 145 -2.36 20.50 2.13
C THR A 145 -2.89 21.28 3.35
N THR A 146 -4.09 21.86 3.21
CA THR A 146 -4.76 22.57 4.31
C THR A 146 -5.15 21.62 5.44
N GLU A 147 -5.51 20.38 5.12
CA GLU A 147 -5.81 19.31 6.06
C GLU A 147 -4.62 18.97 6.96
N LEU A 148 -3.44 18.75 6.37
CA LEU A 148 -2.24 18.40 7.14
C LEU A 148 -1.86 19.52 8.10
N LYS A 149 -1.85 20.78 7.64
CA LYS A 149 -1.60 21.94 8.50
C LYS A 149 -2.59 22.04 9.66
N ALA A 150 -3.87 21.80 9.39
CA ALA A 150 -4.89 21.82 10.44
C ALA A 150 -4.68 20.71 11.48
N LEU A 151 -4.23 19.53 11.07
CA LEU A 151 -3.87 18.43 11.96
C LEU A 151 -2.61 18.76 12.77
N GLU A 152 -1.57 19.36 12.18
CA GLU A 152 -0.37 19.82 12.88
C GLU A 152 -0.70 20.87 13.96
N VAL A 153 -1.56 21.84 13.64
CA VAL A 153 -2.08 22.82 14.63
C VAL A 153 -2.82 22.12 15.78
N ARG A 154 -3.39 20.94 15.53
CA ARG A 154 -3.99 20.05 16.53
C ARG A 154 -3.02 18.98 17.06
N ASN A 155 -1.71 19.21 16.99
CA ASN A 155 -0.66 18.38 17.57
C ASN A 155 -0.54 16.98 16.95
N ALA A 156 -0.91 16.83 15.68
CA ALA A 156 -0.47 15.68 14.90
C ALA A 156 1.01 15.85 14.52
N GLU A 157 1.76 14.76 14.57
CA GLU A 157 3.14 14.71 14.07
C GLU A 157 3.09 14.29 12.60
N VAL A 158 3.46 15.19 11.69
CA VAL A 158 3.41 14.94 10.24
C VAL A 158 4.82 14.86 9.68
N HIS A 159 5.18 13.69 9.16
CA HIS A 159 6.45 13.42 8.52
C HIS A 159 6.24 13.28 7.01
N SER A 160 6.82 14.21 6.25
CA SER A 160 6.77 14.16 4.78
C SER A 160 7.98 13.41 4.22
N VAL A 161 7.75 12.56 3.21
CA VAL A 161 8.80 11.76 2.55
C VAL A 161 8.98 12.20 1.10
N ASN A 162 10.21 12.52 0.72
CA ASN A 162 10.58 12.97 -0.62
C ASN A 162 10.88 11.79 -1.57
N MET A 163 9.84 11.10 -2.03
CA MET A 163 10.01 9.94 -2.92
C MET A 163 10.68 10.27 -4.25
N THR A 164 10.48 11.49 -4.76
CA THR A 164 11.16 11.97 -5.97
C THR A 164 12.68 11.96 -5.82
N ALA A 165 13.21 12.36 -4.65
CA ALA A 165 14.64 12.31 -4.38
C ALA A 165 15.14 10.88 -4.13
N LEU A 166 14.35 10.06 -3.43
CA LEU A 166 14.76 8.71 -2.99
C LEU A 166 14.71 7.67 -4.12
N THR A 167 13.61 7.62 -4.87
CA THR A 167 13.32 6.55 -5.85
C THR A 167 12.93 7.09 -7.21
N LYS A 168 12.73 8.41 -7.35
CA LYS A 168 12.13 9.08 -8.52
C LYS A 168 10.68 8.67 -8.78
N GLY A 169 10.01 8.12 -7.77
CA GLY A 169 8.61 7.75 -7.79
C GLY A 169 7.80 8.53 -6.74
N GLY A 170 6.62 8.00 -6.41
CA GLY A 170 5.69 8.53 -5.41
C GLY A 170 5.52 7.61 -4.20
N LEU A 171 4.87 8.13 -3.15
CA LEU A 171 4.35 7.33 -2.05
C LEU A 171 2.91 6.96 -2.41
N HIS A 172 2.63 5.68 -2.56
CA HIS A 172 1.29 5.15 -2.84
C HIS A 172 0.74 4.28 -1.70
N SER A 173 1.52 4.12 -0.63
CA SER A 173 1.12 3.31 0.52
C SER A 173 -0.09 3.93 1.23
N SER A 174 -1.08 3.10 1.53
CA SER A 174 -2.23 3.48 2.36
C SER A 174 -2.53 2.40 3.39
N PHE A 175 -2.26 2.71 4.65
CA PHE A 175 -2.56 1.85 5.78
C PHE A 175 -2.62 2.63 7.09
N TRP A 176 -3.29 2.05 8.08
CA TRP A 176 -3.42 2.61 9.42
C TRP A 176 -2.98 1.58 10.46
N ILE A 177 -2.40 2.06 11.55
CA ILE A 177 -2.12 1.28 12.75
C ILE A 177 -2.69 2.05 13.94
N VAL A 178 -3.49 1.37 14.77
CA VAL A 178 -4.10 1.96 15.97
C VAL A 178 -3.66 1.16 17.19
N ASP A 179 -3.06 1.85 18.15
CA ASP A 179 -2.51 1.31 19.41
C ASP A 179 -1.62 0.07 19.22
N ARG A 180 -0.91 -0.03 18.08
CA ARG A 180 -0.14 -1.22 17.64
C ARG A 180 -0.94 -2.53 17.75
N LYS A 181 -2.27 -2.46 17.58
CA LYS A 181 -3.19 -3.56 17.84
C LYS A 181 -4.20 -3.78 16.72
N HIS A 182 -4.65 -2.70 16.10
CA HIS A 182 -5.62 -2.74 15.01
C HIS A 182 -4.99 -2.13 13.76
N ILE A 183 -5.31 -2.67 12.58
CA ILE A 183 -4.79 -2.16 11.32
C ILE A 183 -5.89 -2.02 10.27
N TYR A 184 -5.69 -1.08 9.34
CA TYR A 184 -6.36 -1.07 8.05
C TYR A 184 -5.31 -1.13 6.94
N ILE A 185 -5.58 -1.89 5.88
CA ILE A 185 -4.82 -1.85 4.63
C ILE A 185 -5.77 -2.08 3.46
N GLY A 186 -5.61 -1.29 2.39
CA GLY A 186 -6.50 -1.34 1.24
C GLY A 186 -6.23 -0.23 0.24
N SER A 187 -7.14 -0.04 -0.70
CA SER A 187 -6.97 0.89 -1.82
C SER A 187 -7.30 2.35 -1.51
N ALA A 188 -8.06 2.62 -0.44
CA ALA A 188 -8.52 3.98 -0.13
C ALA A 188 -7.42 4.86 0.48
N ASP A 189 -7.21 6.05 -0.09
CA ASP A 189 -6.38 7.12 0.46
C ASP A 189 -7.20 8.05 1.38
N MET A 190 -6.55 9.05 2.02
CA MET A 190 -7.25 10.12 2.77
C MET A 190 -7.85 11.17 1.82
N ASP A 191 -8.64 10.71 0.86
CA ASP A 191 -9.38 11.50 -0.12
C ASP A 191 -10.88 11.30 0.15
N TRP A 192 -11.65 12.39 0.25
CA TRP A 192 -13.10 12.31 0.45
C TRP A 192 -13.77 11.44 -0.64
N ARG A 193 -13.21 11.42 -1.86
CA ARG A 193 -13.70 10.58 -2.96
C ARG A 193 -13.58 9.09 -2.67
N SER A 194 -12.57 8.65 -1.90
CA SER A 194 -12.46 7.24 -1.51
C SER A 194 -13.60 6.80 -0.56
N PHE A 195 -14.31 7.74 0.06
CA PHE A 195 -15.44 7.47 0.96
C PHE A 195 -16.82 7.74 0.34
N SER A 196 -16.89 8.27 -0.89
CA SER A 196 -18.17 8.51 -1.59
C SER A 196 -18.12 8.13 -3.07
N GLU A 197 -17.16 8.64 -3.83
CA GLU A 197 -17.16 8.58 -5.30
C GLU A 197 -16.42 7.38 -5.91
N LYS A 198 -15.40 6.85 -5.25
CA LYS A 198 -14.57 5.75 -5.75
C LYS A 198 -15.03 4.44 -5.15
N LYS A 199 -15.02 3.39 -5.95
CA LYS A 199 -15.15 2.04 -5.43
C LYS A 199 -13.81 1.58 -4.89
N GLU A 200 -13.77 1.35 -3.58
CA GLU A 200 -12.57 1.01 -2.81
C GLU A 200 -12.78 -0.31 -2.05
N LEU A 201 -11.69 -1.02 -1.76
CA LEU A 201 -11.70 -2.27 -1.00
C LEU A 201 -10.47 -2.35 -0.12
N GLY A 202 -10.67 -2.80 1.12
CA GLY A 202 -9.61 -3.10 2.05
C GLY A 202 -10.06 -4.03 3.16
N VAL A 203 -9.17 -4.26 4.12
CA VAL A 203 -9.50 -5.03 5.33
C VAL A 203 -9.17 -4.23 6.56
N VAL A 204 -10.02 -4.35 7.58
CA VAL A 204 -9.71 -3.93 8.94
C VAL A 204 -9.47 -5.17 9.77
N VAL A 205 -8.32 -5.21 10.44
CA VAL A 205 -7.93 -6.32 11.33
C VAL A 205 -7.85 -5.79 12.75
N TYR A 206 -8.67 -6.34 13.64
CA TYR A 206 -8.72 -5.98 15.04
C TYR A 206 -8.00 -7.02 15.91
N ASN A 207 -7.45 -6.55 17.05
CA ASN A 207 -6.81 -7.39 18.07
C ASN A 207 -5.62 -8.22 17.56
N CYS A 208 -4.96 -7.76 16.50
CA CYS A 208 -3.93 -8.48 15.79
C CYS A 208 -2.57 -7.83 15.99
N SER A 209 -2.14 -7.73 17.24
CA SER A 209 -0.96 -6.92 17.57
C SER A 209 0.33 -7.48 16.99
N CYS A 210 0.46 -8.79 16.76
CA CYS A 210 1.65 -9.32 16.08
C CYS A 210 1.77 -8.79 14.64
N LEU A 211 0.66 -8.76 13.90
CA LEU A 211 0.64 -8.24 12.52
C LEU A 211 0.80 -6.71 12.51
N ALA A 212 0.17 -6.03 13.48
CA ALA A 212 0.28 -4.58 13.63
C ALA A 212 1.72 -4.14 13.97
N LEU A 213 2.44 -4.90 14.80
CA LEU A 213 3.86 -4.68 15.07
C LEU A 213 4.71 -4.77 13.81
N ASP A 214 4.47 -5.77 12.96
CA ASP A 214 5.24 -5.91 11.71
C ASP A 214 4.92 -4.77 10.73
N LEU A 215 3.65 -4.35 10.63
CA LEU A 215 3.26 -3.19 9.83
C LEU A 215 3.84 -1.88 10.40
N HIS A 216 3.93 -1.76 11.72
CA HIS A 216 4.59 -0.63 12.39
C HIS A 216 6.08 -0.52 12.01
N ARG A 217 6.76 -1.63 11.72
CA ARG A 217 8.13 -1.57 11.20
C ARG A 217 8.22 -0.93 9.81
N VAL A 218 7.18 -1.09 8.99
CA VAL A 218 7.04 -0.40 7.70
C VAL A 218 6.74 1.09 7.93
N PHE A 219 5.85 1.43 8.85
CA PHE A 219 5.62 2.83 9.25
C PHE A 219 6.92 3.50 9.73
N SER A 220 7.63 2.86 10.66
CA SER A 220 8.91 3.32 11.20
C SER A 220 9.99 3.50 10.13
N PHE A 221 9.97 2.67 9.08
CA PHE A 221 10.85 2.83 7.93
C PHE A 221 10.57 4.15 7.21
N TYR A 222 9.31 4.45 6.88
CA TYR A 222 8.97 5.73 6.26
C TYR A 222 9.19 6.92 7.21
N TRP A 223 8.92 6.73 8.50
CA TRP A 223 9.11 7.75 9.53
C TRP A 223 10.56 8.25 9.59
N GLN A 224 11.52 7.32 9.48
CA GLN A 224 12.96 7.63 9.48
C GLN A 224 13.46 8.30 8.19
N LEU A 225 12.66 8.29 7.13
CA LEU A 225 12.96 8.96 5.86
C LEU A 225 12.48 10.42 5.81
N HIS A 226 11.88 10.92 6.89
CA HIS A 226 11.52 12.33 6.99
C HIS A 226 12.74 13.23 6.77
N ASP A 227 12.59 14.19 5.86
CA ASP A 227 13.63 15.15 5.45
C ASP A 227 14.95 14.52 4.97
N ARG A 228 14.92 13.25 4.52
CA ARG A 228 16.06 12.59 3.88
C ARG A 228 15.90 12.58 2.36
N ASP A 229 17.00 12.89 1.69
CA ASP A 229 17.12 12.78 0.23
C ASP A 229 17.93 11.54 -0.21
N TYR A 230 18.33 10.68 0.73
CA TYR A 230 19.01 9.42 0.45
C TYR A 230 18.52 8.28 1.36
N ILE A 231 18.67 7.05 0.86
CA ILE A 231 18.33 5.82 1.57
C ILE A 231 19.59 5.34 2.32
N PRO A 232 19.55 5.21 3.66
CA PRO A 232 20.64 4.61 4.42
C PRO A 232 21.04 3.23 3.93
N SER A 233 22.34 2.94 3.92
CA SER A 233 22.87 1.61 3.61
C SER A 233 22.69 0.62 4.76
N ILE A 234 22.56 1.12 5.99
CA ILE A 234 22.38 0.33 7.20
C ILE A 234 21.13 0.83 7.91
N TRP A 235 20.26 -0.11 8.27
CA TRP A 235 19.00 0.16 8.95
C TRP A 235 19.01 -0.36 10.38
N SER A 236 18.27 0.32 11.25
CA SER A 236 18.02 -0.17 12.61
C SER A 236 17.29 -1.52 12.56
N LYS A 237 17.52 -2.37 13.58
CA LYS A 237 16.73 -3.60 13.77
C LYS A 237 15.23 -3.31 13.87
N ARG A 238 14.84 -2.09 14.29
CA ARG A 238 13.44 -1.66 14.40
C ARG A 238 12.65 -1.66 13.08
N VAL A 239 13.32 -1.61 11.93
CA VAL A 239 12.65 -1.66 10.62
C VAL A 239 12.82 -3.01 9.90
N THR A 240 13.53 -3.96 10.51
CA THR A 240 13.70 -5.32 9.97
C THR A 240 12.37 -6.07 10.04
N ALA A 241 11.94 -6.74 8.97
CA ALA A 241 10.66 -7.45 8.99
C ALA A 241 10.63 -8.57 10.04
N LEU A 242 9.48 -8.77 10.67
CA LEU A 242 9.21 -9.90 11.55
C LEU A 242 8.75 -11.13 10.78
N TYR A 243 7.94 -10.92 9.74
CA TYR A 243 7.30 -11.97 8.97
C TYR A 243 7.50 -11.76 7.48
N GLY A 244 7.51 -12.85 6.73
CA GLY A 244 7.67 -12.81 5.28
C GLY A 244 7.31 -14.13 4.60
N LYS A 245 7.56 -14.23 3.29
CA LYS A 245 7.18 -15.40 2.47
C LYS A 245 7.71 -16.75 2.97
N HIS A 246 8.86 -16.75 3.64
CA HIS A 246 9.52 -17.96 4.16
C HIS A 246 9.13 -18.27 5.62
N GLU A 247 8.75 -17.25 6.39
CA GLU A 247 8.39 -17.35 7.80
C GLU A 247 7.20 -16.40 8.02
N ALA A 248 6.02 -16.86 7.61
CA ALA A 248 4.79 -16.09 7.73
C ALA A 248 4.27 -16.15 9.17
N LEU A 249 3.57 -15.10 9.61
CA LEU A 249 2.88 -15.12 10.90
C LEU A 249 1.79 -16.16 10.87
N GLU A 250 1.82 -17.10 11.80
CA GLU A 250 0.75 -18.05 12.09
C GLU A 250 -0.27 -17.39 13.04
N LEU A 251 -1.55 -17.35 12.64
CA LEU A 251 -2.58 -16.67 13.41
C LEU A 251 -3.99 -17.25 13.18
N GLN A 252 -4.95 -16.78 13.96
CA GLN A 252 -6.38 -17.07 13.79
C GLN A 252 -7.07 -15.83 13.22
N LEU A 253 -7.79 -15.98 12.11
CA LEU A 253 -8.63 -14.96 11.50
C LEU A 253 -10.09 -15.34 11.66
N ASN A 254 -10.81 -14.66 12.55
CA ASN A 254 -12.20 -15.02 12.90
C ASN A 254 -12.28 -16.52 13.26
N ALA A 255 -11.46 -16.96 14.22
CA ALA A 255 -11.32 -18.36 14.64
C ALA A 255 -10.89 -19.36 13.53
N THR A 256 -10.51 -18.89 12.34
CA THR A 256 -10.02 -19.73 11.24
C THR A 256 -8.49 -19.68 11.13
N PRO A 257 -7.78 -20.82 11.13
CA PRO A 257 -6.32 -20.82 11.03
C PRO A 257 -5.84 -20.27 9.69
N ALA A 258 -4.89 -19.35 9.73
CA ALA A 258 -4.33 -18.70 8.55
C ALA A 258 -2.87 -18.30 8.77
N THR A 259 -2.20 -17.96 7.68
CA THR A 259 -0.93 -17.24 7.73
C THR A 259 -1.05 -15.86 7.09
N ALA A 260 -0.28 -14.90 7.60
CA ALA A 260 -0.20 -13.56 7.03
C ALA A 260 1.22 -12.99 7.07
N TYR A 261 1.51 -12.09 6.15
CA TYR A 261 2.69 -11.24 6.21
C TYR A 261 2.49 -9.99 5.34
N VAL A 262 3.29 -8.96 5.63
CA VAL A 262 3.29 -7.70 4.89
C VAL A 262 4.46 -7.70 3.89
N SER A 263 4.21 -7.21 2.69
CA SER A 263 5.21 -6.98 1.65
C SER A 263 5.35 -5.49 1.34
N THR A 264 6.48 -5.09 0.77
CA THR A 264 6.71 -3.70 0.36
C THR A 264 7.37 -3.59 -1.02
N SER A 265 7.30 -2.38 -1.56
CA SER A 265 7.92 -1.95 -2.80
C SER A 265 8.39 -0.49 -2.65
N PRO A 266 9.36 -0.03 -3.45
CA PRO A 266 10.17 -0.82 -4.38
C PRO A 266 11.22 -1.66 -3.63
N GLU A 267 12.06 -2.41 -4.36
CA GLU A 267 13.12 -3.25 -3.76
C GLU A 267 14.05 -2.47 -2.81
N LEU A 268 14.32 -1.20 -3.11
CA LEU A 268 15.12 -0.32 -2.26
C LEU A 268 14.49 -0.08 -0.87
N PHE A 269 13.17 -0.29 -0.74
CA PHE A 269 12.40 -0.12 0.50
C PHE A 269 12.03 -1.47 1.14
N CYS A 270 12.81 -2.50 0.82
CA CYS A 270 12.71 -3.81 1.45
C CYS A 270 13.90 -3.99 2.40
N PRO A 271 13.78 -3.58 3.69
CA PRO A 271 14.80 -3.88 4.69
C PRO A 271 14.94 -5.40 4.90
N LYS A 272 15.92 -5.80 5.70
CA LYS A 272 16.24 -7.22 5.93
C LYS A 272 14.97 -8.05 6.21
N TYR A 273 14.87 -9.20 5.54
CA TYR A 273 13.75 -10.15 5.60
C TYR A 273 12.39 -9.68 5.08
N ARG A 274 12.21 -8.38 4.77
CA ARG A 274 10.94 -7.90 4.20
C ARG A 274 10.74 -8.52 2.82
N THR A 275 9.55 -9.09 2.62
CA THR A 275 9.19 -9.66 1.33
C THR A 275 8.88 -8.55 0.33
N ARG A 276 9.45 -8.62 -0.87
CA ARG A 276 9.13 -7.70 -1.97
C ARG A 276 7.70 -7.96 -2.46
N ASP A 277 6.94 -6.92 -2.80
CA ASP A 277 5.56 -7.08 -3.32
C ASP A 277 5.49 -8.02 -4.52
N LEU A 278 6.45 -7.94 -5.44
CA LEU A 278 6.53 -8.82 -6.60
C LEU A 278 6.72 -10.30 -6.22
N ASP A 279 7.52 -10.58 -5.19
CA ASP A 279 7.70 -11.94 -4.70
C ASP A 279 6.42 -12.46 -4.04
N ALA A 280 5.69 -11.59 -3.33
CA ALA A 280 4.43 -11.91 -2.68
C ALA A 280 3.33 -12.22 -3.72
N ILE A 281 3.16 -11.37 -4.73
CA ILE A 281 2.22 -11.59 -5.84
C ILE A 281 2.56 -12.88 -6.57
N HIS A 282 3.84 -13.10 -6.89
CA HIS A 282 4.29 -14.34 -7.53
C HIS A 282 3.95 -15.57 -6.69
N GLN A 283 4.25 -15.56 -5.39
CA GLN A 283 3.95 -16.70 -4.49
C GLN A 283 2.45 -16.99 -4.41
N VAL A 284 1.60 -15.95 -4.35
CA VAL A 284 0.14 -16.13 -4.31
C VAL A 284 -0.35 -16.76 -5.62
N ILE A 285 0.07 -16.25 -6.78
CA ILE A 285 -0.29 -16.84 -8.08
C ILE A 285 0.23 -18.29 -8.20
N GLN A 286 1.46 -18.55 -7.78
CA GLN A 286 2.09 -19.87 -7.85
C GLN A 286 1.37 -20.88 -6.96
N SER A 287 0.87 -20.45 -5.80
CA SER A 287 0.15 -21.32 -4.86
C SER A 287 -1.27 -21.68 -5.28
N ALA A 288 -1.87 -20.91 -6.19
CA ALA A 288 -3.23 -21.14 -6.69
C ALA A 288 -3.35 -22.45 -7.46
N LYS A 289 -4.45 -23.19 -7.27
CA LYS A 289 -4.69 -24.47 -7.95
C LYS A 289 -5.88 -24.46 -8.90
N SER A 290 -6.91 -23.68 -8.58
CA SER A 290 -8.17 -23.70 -9.35
C SER A 290 -8.53 -22.37 -10.00
N PHE A 291 -8.33 -21.24 -9.33
CA PHE A 291 -8.60 -19.92 -9.91
C PHE A 291 -7.72 -18.81 -9.36
N ILE A 292 -7.57 -17.75 -10.15
CA ILE A 292 -6.94 -16.47 -9.79
C ILE A 292 -7.83 -15.35 -10.31
N PHE A 293 -8.35 -14.53 -9.42
CA PHE A 293 -9.19 -13.38 -9.75
C PHE A 293 -8.47 -12.10 -9.34
N ILE A 294 -8.33 -11.16 -10.27
CA ILE A 294 -7.52 -9.95 -10.12
C ILE A 294 -8.40 -8.74 -10.41
N SER A 295 -8.49 -7.80 -9.49
CA SER A 295 -9.14 -6.50 -9.69
C SER A 295 -8.12 -5.38 -9.48
N VAL A 296 -7.87 -4.61 -10.54
CA VAL A 296 -6.88 -3.51 -10.56
C VAL A 296 -7.44 -2.29 -11.30
N THR A 297 -6.96 -1.10 -10.96
CA THR A 297 -7.34 0.12 -11.70
C THR A 297 -6.69 0.10 -13.07
N ASP A 298 -5.38 -0.11 -13.11
CA ASP A 298 -4.59 -0.17 -14.34
C ASP A 298 -3.74 -1.43 -14.43
N TYR A 299 -3.55 -1.90 -15.67
CA TYR A 299 -2.69 -3.04 -16.01
C TYR A 299 -1.78 -2.65 -17.16
N LEU A 300 -0.48 -2.45 -16.88
CA LEU A 300 0.48 -2.02 -17.88
C LEU A 300 1.88 -2.59 -17.57
N PRO A 301 2.29 -3.71 -18.20
CA PRO A 301 3.58 -4.34 -17.97
C PRO A 301 4.74 -3.57 -18.64
N LEU A 302 4.85 -2.28 -18.32
CA LEU A 302 5.86 -1.35 -18.78
C LEU A 302 6.43 -0.58 -17.59
N VAL A 303 7.73 -0.34 -17.65
CA VAL A 303 8.43 0.60 -16.77
C VAL A 303 8.79 1.82 -17.58
N ARG A 304 8.34 2.99 -17.13
CA ARG A 304 8.75 4.30 -17.65
C ARG A 304 9.69 4.96 -16.66
N ARG A 305 10.90 5.30 -17.11
CA ARG A 305 11.91 6.00 -16.29
C ARG A 305 12.43 7.22 -17.03
N SER A 306 12.60 8.33 -16.31
CA SER A 306 13.32 9.50 -16.83
C SER A 306 14.81 9.36 -16.53
N PHE A 307 15.64 9.45 -17.58
CA PHE A 307 17.09 9.45 -17.47
C PHE A 307 17.67 10.61 -18.30
N ARG A 308 18.35 11.55 -17.64
CA ARG A 308 18.93 12.75 -18.27
C ARG A 308 17.93 13.54 -19.14
N GLY A 309 16.68 13.68 -18.67
CA GLY A 309 15.60 14.37 -19.40
C GLY A 309 14.96 13.54 -20.52
N THR A 310 15.45 12.34 -20.82
CA THR A 310 14.81 11.43 -21.78
C THR A 310 13.98 10.37 -21.07
N SER A 311 12.71 10.21 -21.46
CA SER A 311 11.85 9.13 -20.97
C SER A 311 12.13 7.83 -21.72
N VAL A 312 12.61 6.81 -21.02
CA VAL A 312 12.84 5.47 -21.55
C VAL A 312 11.73 4.54 -21.04
N THR A 313 11.02 3.92 -21.98
CA THR A 313 9.99 2.90 -21.69
C THR A 313 10.56 1.52 -22.00
N ARG A 314 10.43 0.57 -21.06
CA ARG A 314 10.88 -0.83 -21.22
C ARG A 314 9.76 -1.79 -20.88
N TYR A 315 9.74 -2.93 -21.58
CA TYR A 315 8.87 -4.04 -21.21
C TYR A 315 9.29 -4.62 -19.86
N TRP A 316 8.29 -4.93 -19.02
CA TRP A 316 8.47 -5.43 -17.67
C TRP A 316 7.56 -6.64 -17.46
N SER A 317 8.13 -7.84 -17.53
CA SER A 317 7.37 -9.08 -17.66
C SER A 317 6.90 -9.69 -16.34
N TYR A 318 7.39 -9.25 -15.18
CA TYR A 318 7.30 -9.99 -13.92
C TYR A 318 5.91 -10.55 -13.60
N ILE A 319 4.87 -9.70 -13.58
CA ILE A 319 3.50 -10.16 -13.31
C ILE A 319 2.87 -10.81 -14.55
N ASP A 320 3.11 -10.25 -15.74
CA ASP A 320 2.55 -10.75 -17.01
C ASP A 320 2.95 -12.21 -17.25
N GLU A 321 4.24 -12.54 -17.11
CA GLU A 321 4.81 -13.87 -17.30
C GLU A 321 4.21 -14.91 -16.34
N VAL A 322 4.05 -14.55 -15.07
CA VAL A 322 3.48 -15.44 -14.05
C VAL A 322 1.99 -15.71 -14.30
N ILE A 323 1.24 -14.74 -14.83
CA ILE A 323 -0.14 -14.97 -15.31
C ILE A 323 -0.13 -15.94 -16.50
N ARG A 324 0.76 -15.74 -17.48
CA ARG A 324 0.87 -16.63 -18.65
C ARG A 324 1.18 -18.06 -18.23
N GLU A 325 2.13 -18.23 -17.31
CA GLU A 325 2.50 -19.53 -16.76
C GLU A 325 1.31 -20.22 -16.08
N ALA A 326 0.57 -19.48 -15.24
CA ALA A 326 -0.60 -20.00 -14.53
C ALA A 326 -1.68 -20.52 -15.49
N VAL A 327 -1.94 -19.76 -16.56
CA VAL A 327 -2.96 -20.07 -17.54
C VAL A 327 -2.53 -21.22 -18.46
N VAL A 328 -1.31 -21.17 -19.00
CA VAL A 328 -0.84 -22.07 -20.06
C VAL A 328 -0.30 -23.38 -19.51
N LEU A 329 0.52 -23.34 -18.47
CA LEU A 329 1.22 -24.53 -17.96
C LEU A 329 0.44 -25.21 -16.83
N ARG A 330 -0.31 -24.45 -16.04
CA ARG A 330 -1.04 -24.98 -14.88
C ARG A 330 -2.55 -25.11 -15.10
N GLY A 331 -3.10 -24.58 -16.20
CA GLY A 331 -4.53 -24.63 -16.49
C GLY A 331 -5.40 -23.92 -15.45
N VAL A 332 -4.84 -22.98 -14.70
CA VAL A 332 -5.58 -22.25 -13.65
C VAL A 332 -6.51 -21.24 -14.31
N ARG A 333 -7.76 -21.15 -13.85
CA ARG A 333 -8.71 -20.18 -14.38
C ARG A 333 -8.40 -18.77 -13.91
N VAL A 334 -8.15 -17.87 -14.84
CA VAL A 334 -7.78 -16.48 -14.54
C VAL A 334 -8.87 -15.51 -15.01
N ARG A 335 -9.24 -14.56 -14.13
CA ARG A 335 -10.14 -13.45 -14.45
C ARG A 335 -9.49 -12.12 -14.07
N LEU A 336 -9.32 -11.22 -15.04
CA LEU A 336 -8.82 -9.86 -14.80
C LEU A 336 -9.96 -8.85 -14.99
N LEU A 337 -10.27 -8.13 -13.92
CA LEU A 337 -11.18 -6.98 -13.93
C LEU A 337 -10.34 -5.70 -13.86
N ILE A 338 -10.25 -4.98 -14.96
CA ILE A 338 -9.41 -3.77 -15.09
C ILE A 338 -10.34 -2.55 -15.21
N SER A 339 -10.06 -1.44 -14.54
CA SER A 339 -10.85 -0.23 -14.73
C SER A 339 -10.64 0.39 -16.11
N PHE A 340 -11.73 0.77 -16.76
CA PHE A 340 -11.69 1.58 -17.97
C PHE A 340 -12.14 3.00 -17.65
N TRP A 341 -11.16 3.90 -17.65
CA TRP A 341 -11.32 5.29 -17.25
C TRP A 341 -10.48 6.20 -18.17
N LYS A 342 -10.62 7.52 -17.99
CA LYS A 342 -9.95 8.53 -18.82
C LYS A 342 -8.44 8.30 -18.96
N LYS A 343 -7.74 7.95 -17.87
CA LYS A 343 -6.29 7.77 -17.85
C LYS A 343 -5.80 6.37 -18.25
N THR A 344 -6.69 5.39 -18.51
CA THR A 344 -6.26 4.06 -18.97
C THR A 344 -5.39 4.17 -20.22
N ASP A 345 -4.15 3.69 -20.12
CA ASP A 345 -3.16 3.71 -21.21
C ASP A 345 -3.66 2.84 -22.38
N PRO A 346 -3.62 3.32 -23.64
CA PRO A 346 -4.06 2.54 -24.80
C PRO A 346 -3.31 1.21 -24.97
N LEU A 347 -2.06 1.10 -24.54
CA LEU A 347 -1.28 -0.14 -24.65
C LEU A 347 -1.83 -1.25 -23.75
N THR A 348 -2.61 -0.91 -22.71
CA THR A 348 -3.36 -1.88 -21.90
C THR A 348 -4.14 -2.85 -22.78
N PHE A 349 -4.80 -2.35 -23.84
CA PHE A 349 -5.59 -3.20 -24.74
C PHE A 349 -4.71 -4.18 -25.54
N ASN A 350 -3.49 -3.78 -25.90
CA ASN A 350 -2.55 -4.62 -26.63
C ASN A 350 -2.01 -5.75 -25.74
N PHE A 351 -1.64 -5.43 -24.50
CA PHE A 351 -1.18 -6.45 -23.55
C PHE A 351 -2.29 -7.42 -23.16
N VAL A 352 -3.50 -6.92 -22.90
CA VAL A 352 -4.69 -7.77 -22.67
C VAL A 352 -5.00 -8.65 -23.88
N ALA A 353 -4.92 -8.11 -25.10
CA ALA A 353 -5.12 -8.91 -26.31
C ALA A 353 -4.06 -10.02 -26.44
N SER A 354 -2.81 -9.73 -26.11
CA SER A 354 -1.71 -10.70 -26.09
C SER A 354 -1.91 -11.81 -25.05
N LEU A 355 -2.45 -11.49 -23.87
CA LEU A 355 -2.81 -12.50 -22.88
C LEU A 355 -3.96 -13.37 -23.40
N LYS A 356 -5.04 -12.75 -23.90
CA LYS A 356 -6.22 -13.47 -24.41
C LYS A 356 -5.89 -14.38 -25.60
N SER A 357 -4.91 -14.02 -26.43
CA SER A 357 -4.52 -14.86 -27.57
C SER A 357 -3.93 -16.22 -27.17
N LEU A 358 -3.44 -16.37 -25.94
CA LEU A 358 -2.87 -17.63 -25.45
C LEU A 358 -3.91 -18.75 -25.41
N CYS A 359 -5.18 -18.42 -25.11
CA CYS A 359 -6.24 -19.42 -24.97
C CYS A 359 -7.02 -19.71 -26.25
N LEU A 360 -6.66 -19.10 -27.40
CA LEU A 360 -7.44 -19.29 -28.63
C LEU A 360 -7.40 -20.72 -29.18
N GLN A 361 -6.32 -21.46 -28.92
CA GLN A 361 -6.11 -22.81 -29.45
C GLN A 361 -5.88 -23.87 -28.37
N LEU A 362 -5.92 -23.49 -27.09
CA LEU A 362 -5.67 -24.39 -25.96
C LEU A 362 -6.99 -24.78 -25.30
N LEU A 363 -7.34 -26.07 -25.37
CA LEU A 363 -8.61 -26.61 -24.85
C LEU A 363 -8.80 -26.42 -23.33
N ASN A 364 -7.70 -26.43 -22.57
CA ASN A 364 -7.71 -26.31 -21.09
C ASN A 364 -7.25 -24.92 -20.61
N CYS A 365 -7.43 -23.89 -21.43
CA CYS A 365 -6.99 -22.53 -21.13
C CYS A 365 -8.19 -21.64 -20.79
N SER A 366 -8.20 -21.07 -19.59
CA SER A 366 -9.29 -20.22 -19.13
C SER A 366 -8.75 -18.88 -18.65
N LEU A 367 -8.77 -17.90 -19.57
CA LEU A 367 -8.43 -16.52 -19.28
C LEU A 367 -9.53 -15.59 -19.79
N GLU A 368 -10.16 -14.89 -18.87
CA GLU A 368 -11.16 -13.87 -19.18
C GLU A 368 -10.67 -12.51 -18.69
N VAL A 369 -10.89 -11.47 -19.51
CA VAL A 369 -10.60 -10.09 -19.13
C VAL A 369 -11.82 -9.23 -19.43
N LYS A 370 -12.28 -8.51 -18.40
CA LYS A 370 -13.37 -7.53 -18.49
C LYS A 370 -12.88 -6.17 -18.02
N PHE A 371 -13.49 -5.14 -18.59
CA PHE A 371 -13.24 -3.76 -18.21
C PHE A 371 -14.39 -3.24 -17.37
N PHE A 372 -14.10 -2.77 -16.17
CA PHE A 372 -15.07 -2.12 -15.30
C PHE A 372 -15.24 -0.66 -15.75
N SER A 373 -16.45 -0.28 -16.17
CA SER A 373 -16.73 1.05 -16.69
C SER A 373 -18.09 1.55 -16.23
N HIS A 374 -18.08 2.70 -15.55
CA HIS A 374 -19.25 3.53 -15.28
C HIS A 374 -19.36 4.63 -16.35
N LYS A 375 -20.55 5.17 -16.60
CA LYS A 375 -20.70 6.31 -17.53
C LYS A 375 -20.01 7.51 -16.90
N GLU A 376 -18.93 7.99 -17.52
CA GLU A 376 -18.27 9.22 -17.09
C GLU A 376 -19.27 10.38 -17.16
N GLN A 377 -19.48 11.08 -16.04
CA GLN A 377 -20.22 12.34 -16.03
C GLN A 377 -19.29 13.49 -16.47
N LYS A 378 -19.84 14.53 -17.11
CA LYS A 378 -19.04 15.70 -17.51
C LYS A 378 -18.49 16.38 -16.24
N GLY A 379 -17.18 16.29 -16.00
CA GLY A 379 -16.49 17.05 -14.97
C GLY A 379 -15.64 16.21 -14.01
N ASP A 380 -16.11 15.03 -13.60
CA ASP A 380 -15.37 14.14 -12.68
C ASP A 380 -15.16 12.75 -13.30
N PHE A 381 -13.91 12.45 -13.64
CA PHE A 381 -13.50 11.16 -14.21
C PHE A 381 -13.20 10.09 -13.16
N GLN A 382 -13.23 10.43 -11.86
CA GLN A 382 -13.00 9.50 -10.76
C GLN A 382 -14.31 8.96 -10.17
N LEU A 383 -15.45 9.55 -10.54
CA LEU A 383 -16.78 9.10 -10.15
C LEU A 383 -17.05 7.67 -10.64
N GLY A 384 -17.37 6.77 -9.70
CA GLY A 384 -17.63 5.36 -9.96
C GLY A 384 -16.39 4.57 -10.42
N LEU A 385 -15.18 5.14 -10.28
CA LEU A 385 -13.93 4.47 -10.61
C LEU A 385 -13.73 3.27 -9.67
N ASN A 386 -13.50 2.09 -10.25
CA ASN A 386 -13.06 0.93 -9.48
C ASN A 386 -11.56 1.08 -9.19
N HIS A 387 -11.24 1.53 -7.99
CA HIS A 387 -9.87 1.85 -7.56
C HIS A 387 -9.24 0.69 -6.76
N ASN A 388 -9.83 -0.50 -6.82
CA ASN A 388 -9.36 -1.69 -6.13
C ASN A 388 -7.99 -2.16 -6.64
N LYS A 389 -7.13 -2.68 -5.75
CA LYS A 389 -5.87 -3.37 -6.08
C LYS A 389 -5.72 -4.65 -5.27
N TYR A 390 -6.39 -5.71 -5.68
CA TYR A 390 -6.32 -7.00 -4.99
C TYR A 390 -6.39 -8.19 -5.95
N MET A 391 -5.94 -9.33 -5.43
CA MET A 391 -6.05 -10.63 -6.06
C MET A 391 -6.55 -11.66 -5.04
N VAL A 392 -7.46 -12.52 -5.46
CA VAL A 392 -7.97 -13.65 -4.67
C VAL A 392 -7.85 -14.95 -5.44
N THR A 393 -7.34 -15.97 -4.77
CA THR A 393 -7.19 -17.34 -5.29
C THR A 393 -8.07 -18.28 -4.47
N ASP A 394 -7.92 -19.58 -4.70
CA ASP A 394 -8.60 -20.62 -3.94
C ASP A 394 -8.08 -20.83 -2.52
N ASN A 395 -6.87 -20.35 -2.22
CA ASN A 395 -6.24 -20.54 -0.91
C ASN A 395 -5.64 -19.26 -0.31
N ALA A 396 -5.52 -18.17 -1.07
CA ALA A 396 -4.87 -16.95 -0.62
C ALA A 396 -5.51 -15.67 -1.20
N VAL A 397 -5.18 -14.55 -0.56
CA VAL A 397 -5.55 -13.20 -0.96
C VAL A 397 -4.29 -12.33 -0.90
N TYR A 398 -4.12 -11.46 -1.88
CA TYR A 398 -3.20 -10.32 -1.86
C TYR A 398 -4.01 -9.03 -1.94
N ILE A 399 -3.81 -8.11 -0.99
CA ILE A 399 -4.37 -6.75 -1.01
C ILE A 399 -3.18 -5.80 -1.03
N GLY A 400 -3.09 -4.93 -2.04
CA GLY A 400 -1.99 -3.99 -2.17
C GLY A 400 -2.45 -2.56 -2.41
N ASN A 401 -1.48 -1.67 -2.54
CA ASN A 401 -1.75 -0.27 -2.90
C ASN A 401 -1.40 0.07 -4.36
N HIS A 402 -0.60 -0.76 -5.04
CA HIS A 402 -0.17 -0.53 -6.43
C HIS A 402 -1.11 -1.10 -7.47
N ASP A 403 -1.29 -0.35 -8.55
CA ASP A 403 -1.86 -0.90 -9.77
C ASP A 403 -0.85 -1.86 -10.43
N TRP A 404 -1.31 -2.68 -11.37
CA TRP A 404 -0.44 -3.69 -11.98
C TRP A 404 0.35 -3.10 -13.14
N VAL A 405 1.11 -2.07 -12.80
CA VAL A 405 1.93 -1.26 -13.69
C VAL A 405 3.40 -1.43 -13.29
N GLY A 406 4.28 -1.60 -14.28
CA GLY A 406 5.69 -1.88 -14.00
C GLY A 406 6.40 -0.75 -13.26
N SER A 407 6.07 0.52 -13.56
CA SER A 407 6.62 1.67 -12.84
C SER A 407 6.27 1.64 -11.35
N ASP A 408 5.02 1.35 -10.98
CA ASP A 408 4.55 1.34 -9.60
C ASP A 408 5.43 0.48 -8.69
N PHE A 409 5.67 -0.79 -9.06
CA PHE A 409 6.50 -1.68 -8.25
C PHE A 409 7.99 -1.34 -8.23
N VAL A 410 8.46 -0.56 -9.21
CA VAL A 410 9.89 -0.35 -9.47
C VAL A 410 10.39 0.96 -8.88
N ILE A 411 9.56 1.99 -8.84
CA ILE A 411 9.93 3.31 -8.32
C ILE A 411 8.99 3.82 -7.23
N ASP A 412 7.75 3.33 -7.14
CA ASP A 412 6.79 3.86 -6.18
C ASP A 412 6.77 3.04 -4.89
N ALA A 413 6.53 3.71 -3.77
CA ALA A 413 6.48 3.08 -2.46
C ALA A 413 5.08 2.55 -2.16
N GLY A 414 4.95 1.24 -2.03
CA GLY A 414 3.70 0.54 -1.76
C GLY A 414 3.83 -0.51 -0.67
N VAL A 415 2.68 -0.92 -0.14
CA VAL A 415 2.57 -2.01 0.83
C VAL A 415 1.53 -3.02 0.34
N GLY A 416 1.82 -4.30 0.56
CA GLY A 416 0.90 -5.41 0.33
C GLY A 416 0.66 -6.22 1.61
N LEU A 417 -0.52 -6.83 1.71
CA LEU A 417 -0.86 -7.83 2.70
C LEU A 417 -1.20 -9.14 1.99
N VAL A 418 -0.51 -10.21 2.37
CA VAL A 418 -0.85 -11.57 1.96
C VAL A 418 -1.54 -12.28 3.11
N LEU A 419 -2.69 -12.89 2.81
CA LEU A 419 -3.42 -13.77 3.72
C LEU A 419 -3.58 -15.13 3.04
N LYS A 420 -3.17 -16.21 3.71
CA LYS A 420 -3.35 -17.57 3.21
C LYS A 420 -4.14 -18.38 4.22
N MET A 421 -5.30 -18.87 3.80
CA MET A 421 -6.14 -19.72 4.65
C MET A 421 -5.53 -21.11 4.74
N LYS A 422 -5.45 -21.68 5.94
CA LYS A 422 -5.19 -23.12 6.09
C LYS A 422 -6.47 -23.89 5.85
N GLU A 423 -6.36 -25.12 5.34
CA GLU A 423 -7.52 -25.98 5.09
C GLU A 423 -8.39 -26.04 6.35
N SER A 424 -9.62 -25.53 6.24
CA SER A 424 -10.54 -25.46 7.36
C SER A 424 -11.25 -26.81 7.50
N PRO A 425 -11.36 -27.37 8.73
CA PRO A 425 -12.28 -28.46 8.98
C PRO A 425 -13.71 -28.03 8.63
N LYS A 426 -14.52 -28.99 8.18
CA LYS A 426 -15.77 -28.86 7.41
C LYS A 426 -16.92 -28.00 8.01
N ASP A 427 -16.71 -27.27 9.10
CA ASP A 427 -17.76 -26.51 9.80
C ASP A 427 -17.67 -24.99 9.61
N ARG A 428 -18.28 -24.54 8.50
CA ARG A 428 -19.25 -23.43 8.37
C ARG A 428 -19.02 -22.09 9.12
N GLU A 429 -17.89 -21.41 8.90
CA GLU A 429 -17.89 -19.94 8.90
C GLU A 429 -17.33 -19.38 7.59
N VAL A 430 -17.97 -18.32 7.09
CA VAL A 430 -17.58 -17.66 5.83
C VAL A 430 -16.25 -16.94 6.07
N THR A 431 -15.20 -17.42 5.41
CA THR A 431 -13.85 -16.86 5.58
C THR A 431 -13.71 -15.49 4.91
N VAL A 432 -12.69 -14.72 5.29
CA VAL A 432 -12.36 -13.45 4.61
C VAL A 432 -12.07 -13.66 3.12
N LEU A 433 -11.46 -14.79 2.76
CA LEU A 433 -11.21 -15.19 1.37
C LEU A 433 -12.53 -15.33 0.59
N GLU A 434 -13.53 -15.98 1.18
CA GLU A 434 -14.85 -16.12 0.56
C GLU A 434 -15.59 -14.79 0.42
N ASN A 435 -15.42 -13.87 1.37
CA ASN A 435 -15.99 -12.53 1.29
C ASN A 435 -15.36 -11.70 0.16
N ILE A 436 -14.04 -11.73 0.03
CA ILE A 436 -13.33 -11.01 -1.05
C ILE A 436 -13.64 -11.64 -2.41
N LYS A 437 -13.70 -12.97 -2.50
CA LYS A 437 -14.14 -13.67 -3.71
C LYS A 437 -15.57 -13.30 -4.10
N ALA A 438 -16.49 -13.21 -3.13
CA ALA A 438 -17.86 -12.80 -3.39
C ALA A 438 -17.94 -11.35 -3.90
N ALA A 439 -17.17 -10.43 -3.32
CA ALA A 439 -17.05 -9.06 -3.80
C ALA A 439 -16.56 -9.02 -5.26
N PHE A 440 -15.51 -9.79 -5.59
CA PHE A 440 -15.03 -9.91 -6.97
C PHE A 440 -16.11 -10.43 -7.92
N GLU A 441 -16.78 -11.53 -7.59
CA GLU A 441 -17.81 -12.13 -8.46
C GLU A 441 -19.02 -11.22 -8.64
N ARG A 442 -19.43 -10.49 -7.61
CA ARG A 442 -20.47 -9.45 -7.68
C ARG A 442 -20.08 -8.38 -8.70
N ASP A 443 -18.87 -7.85 -8.58
CA ASP A 443 -18.37 -6.79 -9.48
C ASP A 443 -18.20 -7.32 -10.91
N TRP A 444 -17.70 -8.55 -11.08
CA TRP A 444 -17.50 -9.25 -12.34
C TRP A 444 -18.80 -9.54 -13.12
N ARG A 445 -19.88 -9.85 -12.40
CA ARG A 445 -21.22 -10.14 -12.96
C ARG A 445 -22.07 -8.88 -13.12
N SER A 446 -21.63 -7.75 -12.57
CA SER A 446 -22.35 -6.50 -12.68
C SER A 446 -22.43 -5.99 -14.13
N ARG A 447 -23.41 -5.11 -14.38
CA ARG A 447 -23.54 -4.39 -15.66
C ARG A 447 -22.35 -3.49 -16.01
N TYR A 448 -21.48 -3.21 -15.04
CA TYR A 448 -20.32 -2.35 -15.20
C TYR A 448 -19.11 -3.11 -15.75
N ALA A 449 -19.06 -4.44 -15.60
CA ALA A 449 -17.99 -5.29 -16.14
C ALA A 449 -18.29 -5.72 -17.59
N LYS A 450 -17.61 -5.09 -18.55
CA LYS A 450 -17.86 -5.26 -19.99
C LYS A 450 -16.71 -5.98 -20.71
N ASN A 451 -17.06 -6.80 -21.69
CA ASN A 451 -16.10 -7.27 -22.68
C ASN A 451 -15.95 -6.17 -23.74
N LEU A 452 -14.76 -5.59 -23.90
CA LEU A 452 -14.52 -4.67 -25.01
C LEU A 452 -14.42 -5.48 -26.31
N GLN A 453 -15.47 -5.45 -27.14
CA GLN A 453 -15.40 -5.91 -28.53
C GLN A 453 -14.73 -4.85 -29.40
N LYS A 454 -14.00 -5.31 -30.41
CA LYS A 454 -13.01 -4.57 -31.23
C LYS A 454 -13.51 -3.37 -32.08
N SER A 455 -14.72 -2.83 -31.90
CA SER A 455 -15.37 -2.06 -33.00
C SER A 455 -15.70 -0.58 -32.78
N LYS A 456 -15.77 0.00 -31.58
CA LYS A 456 -16.14 1.44 -31.45
C LYS A 456 -15.31 2.25 -30.45
N ASP A 457 -14.96 1.70 -29.30
CA ASP A 457 -14.29 2.48 -28.24
C ASP A 457 -12.77 2.65 -28.46
N HIS A 458 -12.15 1.72 -29.19
CA HIS A 458 -10.71 1.81 -29.54
C HIS A 458 -10.43 2.98 -30.49
N GLN A 459 -11.34 3.24 -31.45
CA GLN A 459 -11.19 4.31 -32.43
C GLN A 459 -11.31 5.71 -31.81
N GLY A 460 -12.09 5.87 -30.73
CA GLY A 460 -12.23 7.14 -30.01
C GLY A 460 -10.92 7.59 -29.33
N LYS A 461 -10.23 6.67 -28.63
CA LYS A 461 -8.93 6.98 -28.01
C LYS A 461 -7.80 7.11 -29.04
N TYR A 462 -7.77 6.27 -30.09
CA TYR A 462 -6.77 6.42 -31.16
C TYR A 462 -6.91 7.74 -31.94
N ARG A 463 -8.12 8.24 -32.19
CA ARG A 463 -8.35 9.58 -32.77
C ARG A 463 -7.82 10.71 -31.88
N ASN A 464 -8.01 10.60 -30.57
CA ASN A 464 -7.50 11.60 -29.62
C ASN A 464 -5.97 11.58 -29.48
N LEU A 465 -5.32 10.42 -29.65
CA LEU A 465 -3.86 10.35 -29.71
C LEU A 465 -3.30 11.00 -30.99
N GLN A 466 -3.98 10.84 -32.13
CA GLN A 466 -3.59 11.53 -33.37
C GLN A 466 -3.75 13.05 -33.26
N TRP A 467 -4.76 13.54 -32.52
CA TRP A 467 -4.86 14.96 -32.17
C TRP A 467 -3.72 15.38 -31.23
N SER A 468 -3.46 14.61 -30.15
CA SER A 468 -2.41 14.97 -29.19
C SER A 468 -1.00 14.98 -29.79
N LYS A 469 -0.73 14.13 -30.79
CA LYS A 469 0.57 14.09 -31.48
C LYS A 469 0.91 15.41 -32.18
N ASN A 470 -0.10 16.19 -32.56
CA ASN A 470 0.08 17.53 -33.11
C ASN A 470 0.22 18.63 -32.03
N HIS A 471 0.22 18.26 -30.74
CA HIS A 471 0.38 19.17 -29.60
C HIS A 471 1.61 18.87 -28.75
N TRP A 472 2.37 17.81 -29.06
CA TRP A 472 3.60 17.44 -28.33
C TRP A 472 4.88 18.13 -28.85
N ASP A 473 4.77 19.03 -29.84
CA ASP A 473 5.89 19.85 -30.34
C ASP A 473 5.90 21.28 -29.73
N MET A 474 5.77 21.39 -28.40
CA MET A 474 6.06 22.63 -27.67
C MET A 474 6.84 22.34 -26.39
N PRO A 475 7.84 23.18 -26.01
CA PRO A 475 8.69 22.92 -24.85
C PRO A 475 7.92 23.06 -23.53
N GLU A 476 8.32 22.27 -22.53
CA GLU A 476 7.80 22.29 -21.16
C GLU A 476 7.73 23.71 -20.58
N GLU A 477 6.51 24.18 -20.29
CA GLU A 477 6.28 25.37 -19.48
C GLU A 477 5.64 24.95 -18.15
N ASN A 478 6.33 25.30 -17.07
CA ASN A 478 5.93 25.09 -15.69
C ASN A 478 4.62 25.82 -15.40
N ASP A 479 3.51 25.10 -15.24
CA ASP A 479 2.31 25.70 -14.63
C ASP A 479 1.58 24.69 -13.72
N TRP A 480 2.13 24.52 -12.51
CA TRP A 480 1.43 23.93 -11.36
C TRP A 480 1.60 24.82 -10.11
N ASN A 481 1.47 26.12 -10.28
CA ASN A 481 1.30 27.04 -9.16
C ASN A 481 0.30 28.14 -9.55
N LYS A 482 -0.99 27.82 -9.47
CA LYS A 482 -2.02 28.79 -9.09
C LYS A 482 -3.27 28.06 -8.59
N PRO A 483 -3.86 28.54 -7.47
CA PRO A 483 -5.06 27.95 -6.90
C PRO A 483 -6.28 28.39 -7.72
N LEU A 484 -7.18 27.44 -7.95
CA LEU A 484 -8.59 27.71 -8.24
C LEU A 484 -9.42 26.68 -7.48
#